data_AF-A0A8D0PT30-F1
#
_entry.id   AF-A0A8D0PT30-F1
#
_cell.length_a   1.000
_cell.length_b   1.000
_cell.length_c   1.000
_cell.angle_alpha   90.00
_cell.angle_beta   90.00
_cell.angle_gamma   90.00
#
_symmetry.space_group_name_H-M   'P 1'
#
loop_
_entity.id
_entity.type
_entity.pdbx_description
1 polymer ?
#
loop_
_entity_poly.entity_id
_entity_poly.type
_entity_poly.pdbx_seq_one_letter_code
_entity_poly.pdbx_strand_id
1 'polypeptide(L)'
;MEPRAAQLRQRGGLGKEQEDQPCREGEPRSGSADRPGNNETHRGPDLVQWTRHMQAVKTQLLEQAQGQLTELLDRAMWEAVQSYPPQGGPMPSIPAGSLSKTREPSLGKRKVFIIRKSLLDELMEVQHFRTIYHMFIAGLCVFIISTLAIDLIDEGRLMLEFDLLIFNFGQLPLALMTWVPMFLSTLLVPYQTLRLWARPQAGGARMLRVALGCVLLAAHTAVLGILPVHVAVEYQLPPASRCVLVFEQVRFLMKSYSFLRETVPGTLGTGRGEGVRTPSFSSYLYFLFCPTLIYRETYPRTPNVRWNYVAKNFAQALGCVLYACFILGRLCVPVFANMSREPFSTRALVLSVMHATLPGIFMLLLIFFAFLHCWLNAFAEMLRFGDRMFYRDWWNSTSFSNYYRTWNVVVHDWLYSYVYQDALWLLGGRARGAAMLSVFLVSALVHEYIFCFVLGFFYPVMLVLFLVFGGLLNFTMHDQHTGPAWNVLMWTMLFLGQGILVSLYCQEWYARRHCPLTQVRNRDLHSTPHPGGHICPSQQPAPYMAQLNSHSQGLGAGLGVMGTQV
;
A
#
# COMPACT_ATOMS: atom_id res chain seq x y z
N MET A 1 31.74 44.86 -28.66
CA MET A 1 32.70 45.63 -27.83
C MET A 1 33.08 44.76 -26.65
N GLU A 2 34.30 44.22 -26.69
CA GLU A 2 35.12 43.95 -25.49
C GLU A 2 35.55 45.30 -24.87
N PRO A 3 36.01 45.39 -23.60
CA PRO A 3 37.27 44.77 -23.09
C PRO A 3 37.21 44.34 -21.59
N ARG A 4 38.23 43.82 -20.89
CA ARG A 4 39.59 43.26 -21.16
C ARG A 4 40.03 42.36 -19.99
N ALA A 5 41.05 41.54 -20.19
CA ALA A 5 41.70 40.71 -19.15
C ALA A 5 43.02 41.31 -18.59
N ALA A 6 43.48 40.81 -17.43
CA ALA A 6 44.89 40.80 -16.96
C ALA A 6 45.07 39.73 -15.83
N GLN A 7 45.76 38.62 -16.09
CA GLN A 7 47.14 38.29 -15.66
C GLN A 7 47.35 38.05 -14.14
N LEU A 8 47.61 36.82 -13.67
CA LEU A 8 48.87 36.04 -13.69
C LEU A 8 50.00 36.54 -12.75
N ARG A 9 50.26 35.78 -11.66
CA ARG A 9 51.64 35.38 -11.30
C ARG A 9 51.71 34.16 -10.37
N GLN A 10 52.91 33.60 -10.25
CA GLN A 10 53.22 32.21 -9.93
C GLN A 10 54.41 32.10 -8.94
N ARG A 11 54.33 31.18 -7.97
CA ARG A 11 55.41 30.51 -7.21
C ARG A 11 54.69 29.39 -6.41
N GLY A 12 55.03 28.10 -6.45
CA GLY A 12 56.33 27.44 -6.64
C GLY A 12 56.98 27.22 -5.26
N GLY A 13 57.30 26.00 -4.80
CA GLY A 13 57.14 24.64 -5.35
C GLY A 13 57.91 23.61 -4.48
N LEU A 14 57.82 22.31 -4.81
CA LEU A 14 58.56 21.17 -4.21
C LEU A 14 58.23 20.86 -2.72
N GLY A 15 58.27 19.61 -2.23
CA GLY A 15 58.62 18.33 -2.87
C GLY A 15 58.08 17.12 -2.08
N LYS A 16 58.29 15.91 -2.61
CA LYS A 16 57.77 14.64 -2.09
C LYS A 16 58.82 13.83 -1.27
N GLU A 17 58.35 12.65 -0.80
CA GLU A 17 59.05 11.37 -0.55
C GLU A 17 59.90 11.32 0.77
N GLN A 18 59.90 10.26 1.60
CA GLN A 18 59.18 8.95 1.60
C GLN A 18 59.05 8.33 3.04
N GLU A 19 58.60 7.08 3.15
CA GLU A 19 58.55 6.16 4.31
C GLU A 19 59.88 6.01 5.11
N ASP A 20 59.81 5.67 6.41
CA ASP A 20 60.25 4.33 6.89
C ASP A 20 59.94 4.06 8.39
N GLN A 21 59.93 2.77 8.77
CA GLN A 21 59.79 2.27 10.15
C GLN A 21 60.93 1.26 10.45
N PRO A 22 61.43 1.14 11.70
CA PRO A 22 61.41 -0.21 12.31
C PRO A 22 61.25 -0.26 13.85
N CYS A 23 60.88 -1.44 14.35
CA CYS A 23 60.81 -1.79 15.78
C CYS A 23 62.14 -2.34 16.33
N ARG A 24 62.36 -2.26 17.66
CA ARG A 24 62.94 -3.40 18.43
C ARG A 24 62.80 -3.31 19.96
N GLU A 25 63.03 -4.46 20.61
CA GLU A 25 62.73 -4.81 22.02
C GLU A 25 63.87 -4.46 23.01
N GLY A 26 63.60 -4.57 24.33
CA GLY A 26 64.65 -4.58 25.36
C GLY A 26 64.18 -4.46 26.84
N GLU A 27 63.91 -5.60 27.48
CA GLU A 27 63.83 -5.79 28.96
C GLU A 27 65.20 -6.28 29.51
N PRO A 28 65.43 -6.62 30.81
CA PRO A 28 64.73 -6.31 32.09
C PRO A 28 65.69 -5.94 33.27
N ARG A 29 65.16 -5.70 34.51
CA ARG A 29 65.50 -6.38 35.81
C ARG A 29 65.42 -5.54 37.12
N SER A 30 64.94 -6.22 38.19
CA SER A 30 65.13 -5.99 39.64
C SER A 30 64.55 -4.71 40.31
N GLY A 31 64.05 -4.72 41.56
CA GLY A 31 63.81 -5.82 42.51
C GLY A 31 63.28 -5.34 43.89
N SER A 32 62.52 -6.20 44.58
CA SER A 32 62.21 -6.27 46.03
C SER A 32 61.77 -5.02 46.87
N ALA A 33 60.47 -5.02 47.19
CA ALA A 33 59.88 -5.13 48.56
C ALA A 33 59.92 -4.01 49.65
N ASP A 34 58.74 -3.90 50.29
CA ASP A 34 58.37 -3.47 51.65
C ASP A 34 58.05 -2.01 52.07
N ARG A 35 57.06 -1.93 52.99
CA ARG A 35 56.26 -0.78 53.49
C ARG A 35 56.67 -0.42 54.96
N PRO A 36 55.94 0.43 55.75
CA PRO A 36 54.92 1.47 55.48
C PRO A 36 55.21 2.85 56.17
N GLY A 37 54.37 3.88 55.93
CA GLY A 37 54.27 5.05 56.84
C GLY A 37 53.57 6.29 56.26
N ASN A 38 52.51 6.78 56.93
CA ASN A 38 51.68 7.92 56.49
C ASN A 38 52.41 9.28 56.49
N ASN A 39 52.04 10.15 55.54
CA ASN A 39 51.41 11.44 55.89
C ASN A 39 50.60 12.03 54.73
N GLU A 40 49.41 12.57 55.03
CA GLU A 40 48.55 13.26 54.07
C GLU A 40 48.93 14.73 53.92
N THR A 41 48.82 15.30 52.71
CA THR A 41 48.00 16.49 52.37
C THR A 41 48.42 17.12 51.04
N HIS A 42 47.60 16.97 49.98
CA HIS A 42 47.31 17.99 48.94
C HIS A 42 46.48 17.38 47.77
N ARG A 43 45.15 17.37 47.90
CA ARG A 43 44.23 17.24 46.75
C ARG A 43 42.85 17.82 47.07
N GLY A 44 42.74 19.15 47.02
CA GLY A 44 41.57 19.93 47.47
C GLY A 44 41.04 21.02 46.52
N PRO A 45 41.84 21.68 45.64
CA PRO A 45 41.32 22.78 44.82
C PRO A 45 40.54 22.38 43.56
N ASP A 46 41.00 21.35 42.82
CA ASP A 46 40.67 21.19 41.41
C ASP A 46 39.19 20.86 41.13
N LEU A 47 38.55 20.02 41.94
CA LEU A 47 37.19 19.54 41.67
C LEU A 47 36.15 20.67 41.76
N VAL A 48 36.34 21.62 42.69
CA VAL A 48 35.46 22.78 42.87
C VAL A 48 35.65 23.77 41.72
N GLN A 49 36.89 23.98 41.27
CA GLN A 49 37.21 24.87 40.15
C GLN A 49 36.67 24.30 38.81
N TRP A 50 36.82 22.99 38.59
CA TRP A 50 36.23 22.27 37.46
C TRP A 50 34.71 22.37 37.43
N THR A 51 34.04 22.18 38.58
CA THR A 51 32.58 22.25 38.67
C THR A 51 32.06 23.66 38.33
N ARG A 52 32.71 24.72 38.82
CA ARG A 52 32.38 26.11 38.45
C ARG A 52 32.58 26.39 36.96
N HIS A 53 33.68 25.90 36.38
CA HIS A 53 33.94 26.04 34.94
C HIS A 53 32.85 25.34 34.10
N MET A 54 32.45 24.12 34.50
CA MET A 54 31.38 23.37 33.83
C MET A 54 30.02 24.09 33.92
N GLN A 55 29.72 24.72 35.07
CA GLN A 55 28.51 25.55 35.22
C GLN A 55 28.56 26.81 34.36
N ALA A 56 29.70 27.49 34.27
CA ALA A 56 29.88 28.66 33.40
C ALA A 56 29.70 28.31 31.91
N VAL A 57 30.31 27.22 31.44
CA VAL A 57 30.13 26.72 30.06
C VAL A 57 28.68 26.33 29.79
N LYS A 58 28.00 25.69 30.76
CA LYS A 58 26.57 25.35 30.65
C LYS A 58 25.68 26.59 30.53
N THR A 59 25.92 27.63 31.33
CA THR A 59 25.13 28.88 31.24
C THR A 59 25.38 29.61 29.93
N GLN A 60 26.64 29.68 29.49
CA GLN A 60 27.01 30.33 28.24
C GLN A 60 26.41 29.62 27.01
N LEU A 61 26.38 28.27 27.00
CA LEU A 61 25.68 27.48 25.98
C LEU A 61 24.15 27.68 26.01
N LEU A 62 23.56 27.82 27.20
CA LEU A 62 22.12 28.06 27.33
C LEU A 62 21.72 29.46 26.82
N GLU A 63 22.50 30.49 27.12
CA GLU A 63 22.29 31.85 26.58
C GLU A 63 22.47 31.88 25.06
N GLN A 64 23.51 31.23 24.52
CA GLN A 64 23.72 31.15 23.07
C GLN A 64 22.60 30.39 22.36
N ALA A 65 22.10 29.29 22.96
CA ALA A 65 20.97 28.54 22.43
C ALA A 65 19.65 29.33 22.51
N GLN A 66 19.41 30.09 23.60
CA GLN A 66 18.24 30.96 23.70
C GLN A 66 18.30 32.09 22.68
N GLY A 67 19.45 32.74 22.48
CA GLY A 67 19.62 33.79 21.49
C GLY A 67 19.29 33.31 20.06
N GLN A 68 19.84 32.16 19.65
CA GLN A 68 19.53 31.60 18.33
C GLN A 68 18.07 31.12 18.20
N LEU A 69 17.48 30.56 19.26
CA LEU A 69 16.08 30.14 19.25
C LEU A 69 15.13 31.33 19.14
N THR A 70 15.42 32.45 19.82
CA THR A 70 14.64 33.68 19.72
C THR A 70 14.74 34.29 18.32
N GLU A 71 15.94 34.36 17.72
CA GLU A 71 16.09 34.89 16.35
C GLU A 71 15.34 34.04 15.30
N LEU A 72 15.37 32.70 15.44
CA LEU A 72 14.61 31.80 14.57
C LEU A 72 13.10 31.94 14.78
N LEU A 73 12.64 32.15 16.02
CA LEU A 73 11.23 32.36 16.34
C LEU A 73 10.73 33.71 15.78
N ASP A 74 11.52 34.78 15.93
CA ASP A 74 11.18 36.10 15.39
C ASP A 74 11.15 36.11 13.86
N ARG A 75 12.07 35.41 13.18
CA ARG A 75 12.00 35.21 11.71
C ARG A 75 10.74 34.43 11.31
N ALA A 76 10.43 33.33 11.99
CA ALA A 76 9.22 32.55 11.71
C ALA A 76 7.94 33.34 11.97
N MET A 77 7.91 34.19 13.01
CA MET A 77 6.80 35.10 13.29
C MET A 77 6.69 36.21 12.23
N TRP A 78 7.80 36.79 11.79
CA TRP A 78 7.81 37.79 10.72
C TRP A 78 7.30 37.22 9.39
N GLU A 79 7.74 36.02 9.00
CA GLU A 79 7.24 35.31 7.82
C GLU A 79 5.75 34.95 7.96
N ALA A 80 5.30 34.54 9.15
CA ALA A 80 3.89 34.28 9.41
C ALA A 80 3.02 35.56 9.31
N VAL A 81 3.51 36.70 9.80
CA VAL A 81 2.83 38.01 9.67
C VAL A 81 2.76 38.46 8.21
N GLN A 82 3.85 38.31 7.44
CA GLN A 82 3.88 38.58 6.00
C GLN A 82 2.92 37.68 5.19
N SER A 83 2.62 36.48 5.69
CA SER A 83 1.70 35.53 5.03
C SER A 83 0.20 35.86 5.22
N TYR A 84 -0.14 36.81 6.09
CA TYR A 84 -1.51 37.27 6.29
C TYR A 84 -1.81 38.55 5.48
N PRO A 85 -2.84 38.57 4.62
CA PRO A 85 -3.19 39.78 3.87
C PRO A 85 -3.76 40.86 4.81
N PRO A 86 -3.38 42.14 4.65
CA PRO A 86 -3.86 43.20 5.53
C PRO A 86 -5.35 43.52 5.27
N GLN A 87 -6.16 43.47 6.33
CA GLN A 87 -7.53 44.00 6.30
C GLN A 87 -7.51 45.52 6.57
N GLY A 88 -7.88 46.33 5.57
CA GLY A 88 -7.95 47.77 5.71
C GLY A 88 -8.51 48.49 4.47
N GLY A 89 -9.84 48.54 4.35
CA GLY A 89 -10.56 49.28 3.30
C GLY A 89 -12.08 49.22 3.55
N PRO A 90 -12.83 50.31 3.32
CA PRO A 90 -14.19 50.45 3.87
C PRO A 90 -15.27 49.62 3.16
N MET A 91 -16.20 49.08 3.94
CA MET A 91 -17.37 48.31 3.50
C MET A 91 -18.55 49.22 3.09
N PRO A 92 -19.29 48.89 2.02
CA PRO A 92 -20.66 49.35 1.82
C PRO A 92 -21.61 48.64 2.81
N SER A 93 -22.53 49.40 3.40
CA SER A 93 -23.49 48.91 4.41
C SER A 93 -24.64 48.09 3.82
N ILE A 94 -24.92 46.92 4.40
CA ILE A 94 -26.19 46.17 4.21
C ILE A 94 -26.73 45.76 5.61
N PRO A 95 -28.05 45.77 5.87
CA PRO A 95 -28.59 45.88 7.24
C PRO A 95 -28.48 44.62 8.10
N ALA A 96 -28.54 44.82 9.42
CA ALA A 96 -28.53 43.76 10.41
C ALA A 96 -29.83 42.93 10.42
N GLY A 97 -29.71 41.61 10.31
CA GLY A 97 -30.82 40.67 10.43
C GLY A 97 -30.35 39.22 10.57
N SER A 98 -30.97 38.47 11.49
CA SER A 98 -30.79 37.03 11.77
C SER A 98 -29.37 36.53 12.09
N LEU A 99 -29.02 36.63 13.38
CA LEU A 99 -27.94 35.88 14.02
C LEU A 99 -28.44 34.46 14.35
N SER A 100 -28.22 33.49 13.46
CA SER A 100 -28.52 32.07 13.71
C SER A 100 -27.54 31.12 13.00
N LYS A 101 -26.27 31.17 13.39
CA LYS A 101 -25.24 30.21 12.92
C LYS A 101 -25.43 28.83 13.56
N THR A 102 -26.41 28.07 13.07
CA THR A 102 -26.41 26.62 13.21
C THR A 102 -25.15 26.09 12.53
N ARG A 103 -24.28 25.40 13.27
CA ARG A 103 -23.00 24.88 12.78
C ARG A 103 -23.22 23.65 11.91
N GLU A 104 -23.64 23.85 10.67
CA GLU A 104 -23.76 22.77 9.69
C GLU A 104 -22.41 22.08 9.46
N PRO A 105 -22.36 20.74 9.39
CA PRO A 105 -21.16 20.04 8.95
C PRO A 105 -20.92 20.33 7.47
N SER A 106 -19.67 20.59 7.09
CA SER A 106 -19.32 20.98 5.71
C SER A 106 -19.44 19.82 4.71
N LEU A 107 -20.68 19.50 4.29
CA LEU A 107 -20.95 18.75 3.08
C LEU A 107 -20.40 19.52 1.87
N GLY A 108 -19.64 18.86 0.99
CA GLY A 108 -19.25 19.42 -0.30
C GLY A 108 -17.79 19.90 -0.48
N LYS A 109 -16.86 19.60 0.45
CA LYS A 109 -15.42 19.79 0.17
C LYS A 109 -14.94 18.79 -0.90
N ARG A 110 -15.01 19.20 -2.17
CA ARG A 110 -14.52 18.44 -3.34
C ARG A 110 -12.98 18.33 -3.29
N LYS A 111 -12.44 17.17 -3.67
CA LYS A 111 -10.98 16.99 -3.84
C LYS A 111 -10.42 17.95 -4.90
N VAL A 112 -9.44 18.75 -4.49
CA VAL A 112 -8.61 19.59 -5.37
C VAL A 112 -7.32 18.85 -5.65
N PHE A 113 -6.95 18.76 -6.94
CA PHE A 113 -5.71 18.13 -7.40
C PHE A 113 -4.61 19.18 -7.50
N ILE A 114 -3.43 18.89 -6.95
CA ILE A 114 -2.28 19.81 -6.88
C ILE A 114 -1.05 19.06 -7.41
N ILE A 115 -0.12 19.75 -8.09
CA ILE A 115 1.15 19.15 -8.52
C ILE A 115 2.00 18.87 -7.26
N ARG A 116 2.37 17.59 -7.04
CA ARG A 116 3.23 17.14 -5.94
C ARG A 116 3.85 15.78 -6.26
N LYS A 117 5.05 15.51 -5.73
CA LYS A 117 5.69 14.19 -5.83
C LYS A 117 4.93 13.17 -4.97
N SER A 118 5.25 11.88 -5.12
CA SER A 118 4.86 10.89 -4.12
C SER A 118 5.72 11.04 -2.89
N LEU A 119 5.12 10.87 -1.71
CA LEU A 119 5.80 10.99 -0.43
C LEU A 119 7.08 10.12 -0.36
N LEU A 120 7.03 8.87 -0.84
CA LEU A 120 8.21 8.00 -0.79
C LEU A 120 9.34 8.45 -1.74
N ASP A 121 9.06 9.13 -2.86
CA ASP A 121 10.14 9.72 -3.68
C ASP A 121 10.92 10.77 -2.86
N GLU A 122 10.21 11.60 -2.10
CA GLU A 122 10.80 12.64 -1.24
C GLU A 122 11.57 12.02 -0.06
N LEU A 123 11.01 10.98 0.60
CA LEU A 123 11.73 10.27 1.66
C LEU A 123 12.98 9.52 1.14
N MET A 124 12.98 9.00 -0.09
CA MET A 124 14.15 8.33 -0.67
C MET A 124 15.31 9.29 -1.02
N GLU A 125 15.08 10.61 -1.01
CA GLU A 125 16.15 11.62 -1.05
C GLU A 125 16.93 11.64 0.28
N VAL A 126 16.30 11.23 1.41
CA VAL A 126 16.93 11.10 2.73
C VAL A 126 17.76 9.81 2.81
N GLN A 127 19.01 9.92 3.26
CA GLN A 127 19.98 8.82 3.28
C GLN A 127 19.49 7.58 4.05
N HIS A 128 18.83 7.76 5.21
CA HIS A 128 18.36 6.65 6.04
C HIS A 128 17.29 5.78 5.35
N PHE A 129 16.32 6.39 4.67
CA PHE A 129 15.29 5.64 3.92
C PHE A 129 15.87 4.96 2.68
N ARG A 130 16.84 5.60 2.03
CA ARG A 130 17.60 4.98 0.94
C ARG A 130 18.39 3.76 1.43
N THR A 131 18.94 3.77 2.63
CA THR A 131 19.56 2.57 3.23
C THR A 131 18.54 1.45 3.44
N ILE A 132 17.35 1.73 3.97
CA ILE A 132 16.27 0.73 4.12
C ILE A 132 15.93 0.12 2.74
N TYR A 133 15.80 0.94 1.71
CA TYR A 133 15.57 0.46 0.33
C TYR A 133 16.68 -0.47 -0.16
N HIS A 134 17.94 -0.13 0.09
CA HIS A 134 19.07 -1.00 -0.24
C HIS A 134 19.10 -2.29 0.59
N MET A 135 18.65 -2.28 1.85
CA MET A 135 18.50 -3.50 2.66
C MET A 135 17.45 -4.46 2.08
N PHE A 136 16.32 -3.94 1.58
CA PHE A 136 15.32 -4.77 0.88
C PHE A 136 15.87 -5.37 -0.42
N ILE A 137 16.67 -4.63 -1.19
CA ILE A 137 17.35 -5.16 -2.38
C ILE A 137 18.38 -6.23 -1.99
N ALA A 138 19.21 -5.97 -0.99
CA ALA A 138 20.20 -6.94 -0.51
C ALA A 138 19.52 -8.22 0.02
N GLY A 139 18.39 -8.08 0.72
CA GLY A 139 17.53 -9.20 1.12
C GLY A 139 17.06 -10.02 -0.08
N LEU A 140 16.54 -9.39 -1.14
CA LEU A 140 16.18 -10.08 -2.38
C LEU A 140 17.37 -10.81 -3.01
N CYS A 141 18.55 -10.18 -3.08
CA CYS A 141 19.76 -10.82 -3.59
C CYS A 141 20.14 -12.06 -2.76
N VAL A 142 20.09 -11.97 -1.43
CA VAL A 142 20.33 -13.11 -0.52
C VAL A 142 19.29 -14.21 -0.70
N PHE A 143 18.00 -13.88 -0.88
CA PHE A 143 16.96 -14.87 -1.19
C PHE A 143 17.20 -15.59 -2.52
N ILE A 144 17.63 -14.88 -3.56
CA ILE A 144 17.96 -15.47 -4.87
C ILE A 144 19.21 -16.36 -4.75
N ILE A 145 20.26 -15.91 -4.08
CA ILE A 145 21.50 -16.69 -3.87
C ILE A 145 21.21 -17.94 -3.04
N SER A 146 20.43 -17.82 -1.96
CA SER A 146 20.03 -18.94 -1.11
C SER A 146 19.18 -19.97 -1.87
N THR A 147 18.20 -19.49 -2.67
CA THR A 147 17.40 -20.32 -3.58
C THR A 147 18.32 -21.09 -4.54
N LEU A 148 19.20 -20.41 -5.26
CA LEU A 148 20.16 -21.02 -6.18
C LEU A 148 21.12 -22.01 -5.50
N ALA A 149 21.55 -21.73 -4.27
CA ALA A 149 22.44 -22.62 -3.52
C ALA A 149 21.71 -23.91 -3.11
N ILE A 150 20.46 -23.80 -2.64
CA ILE A 150 19.61 -24.95 -2.30
C ILE A 150 19.37 -25.81 -3.55
N ASP A 151 18.93 -25.21 -4.66
CA ASP A 151 18.63 -25.96 -5.90
C ASP A 151 19.88 -26.63 -6.50
N LEU A 152 21.05 -25.97 -6.38
CA LEU A 152 22.33 -26.54 -6.78
C LEU A 152 22.75 -27.73 -5.89
N ILE A 153 22.47 -27.69 -4.59
CA ILE A 153 22.80 -28.77 -3.64
C ILE A 153 21.85 -29.96 -3.81
N ASP A 154 20.55 -29.72 -3.92
CA ASP A 154 19.53 -30.77 -3.92
C ASP A 154 19.39 -31.45 -5.29
N GLU A 155 19.45 -30.69 -6.40
CA GLU A 155 19.21 -31.21 -7.76
C GLU A 155 20.46 -31.25 -8.65
N GLY A 156 21.56 -30.66 -8.22
CA GLY A 156 22.78 -30.52 -9.03
C GLY A 156 22.60 -29.61 -10.25
N ARG A 157 21.56 -28.77 -10.29
CA ARG A 157 21.22 -27.91 -11.44
C ARG A 157 20.87 -26.49 -11.00
N LEU A 158 21.37 -25.50 -11.74
CA LEU A 158 21.03 -24.09 -11.57
C LEU A 158 19.72 -23.74 -12.29
N MET A 159 18.59 -24.31 -11.86
CA MET A 159 17.27 -23.97 -12.39
C MET A 159 16.52 -23.12 -11.36
N LEU A 160 16.35 -21.82 -11.63
CA LEU A 160 15.32 -21.05 -10.94
C LEU A 160 13.97 -21.63 -11.39
N GLU A 161 13.24 -22.30 -10.48
CA GLU A 161 11.86 -22.72 -10.74
C GLU A 161 10.92 -21.51 -10.88
N PHE A 162 10.87 -20.96 -12.09
CA PHE A 162 9.84 -20.00 -12.49
C PHE A 162 8.46 -20.67 -12.66
N ASP A 163 8.36 -21.98 -12.45
CA ASP A 163 7.13 -22.77 -12.60
C ASP A 163 5.99 -22.25 -11.73
N LEU A 164 6.27 -21.75 -10.52
CA LEU A 164 5.26 -21.09 -9.68
C LEU A 164 4.74 -19.80 -10.35
N LEU A 165 5.59 -19.03 -11.03
CA LEU A 165 5.22 -17.82 -11.75
C LEU A 165 4.46 -18.14 -13.05
N ILE A 166 4.97 -19.09 -13.83
CA ILE A 166 4.33 -19.59 -15.07
C ILE A 166 2.95 -20.18 -14.76
N PHE A 167 2.82 -20.94 -13.67
CA PHE A 167 1.53 -21.42 -13.18
C PHE A 167 0.60 -20.26 -12.82
N ASN A 168 1.05 -19.30 -12.00
CA ASN A 168 0.18 -18.21 -11.52
C ASN A 168 -0.27 -17.24 -12.63
N PHE A 169 0.58 -16.97 -13.62
CA PHE A 169 0.26 -16.14 -14.80
C PHE A 169 -0.17 -16.97 -16.03
N GLY A 170 -0.49 -18.26 -15.83
CA GLY A 170 -1.01 -19.10 -16.90
C GLY A 170 -2.28 -18.51 -17.52
N GLN A 171 -2.46 -18.71 -18.82
CA GLN A 171 -3.59 -18.17 -19.59
C GLN A 171 -3.79 -16.63 -19.53
N LEU A 172 -2.76 -15.86 -19.15
CA LEU A 172 -2.81 -14.38 -19.16
C LEU A 172 -3.33 -13.77 -20.49
N PRO A 173 -3.03 -14.31 -21.69
CA PRO A 173 -3.62 -13.80 -22.93
C PRO A 173 -5.16 -13.84 -22.95
N LEU A 174 -5.80 -14.85 -22.34
CA LEU A 174 -7.27 -14.93 -22.26
C LEU A 174 -7.83 -13.85 -21.33
N ALA A 175 -7.17 -13.61 -20.20
CA ALA A 175 -7.50 -12.51 -19.30
C ALA A 175 -7.38 -11.13 -20.01
N LEU A 176 -6.31 -10.92 -20.79
CA LEU A 176 -6.14 -9.70 -21.58
C LEU A 176 -7.20 -9.56 -22.70
N MET A 177 -7.60 -10.67 -23.35
CA MET A 177 -8.68 -10.64 -24.34
C MET A 177 -10.05 -10.36 -23.71
N THR A 178 -10.27 -10.80 -22.47
CA THR A 178 -11.49 -10.51 -21.69
C THR A 178 -11.50 -9.06 -21.18
N TRP A 179 -10.33 -8.49 -20.92
CA TRP A 179 -10.18 -7.08 -20.54
C TRP A 179 -10.63 -6.12 -21.64
N VAL A 180 -10.42 -6.44 -22.92
CA VAL A 180 -10.80 -5.57 -24.06
C VAL A 180 -12.31 -5.23 -24.09
N PRO A 181 -13.26 -6.18 -24.07
CA PRO A 181 -14.69 -5.87 -24.02
C PRO A 181 -15.12 -5.20 -22.70
N MET A 182 -14.47 -5.50 -21.57
CA MET A 182 -14.71 -4.78 -20.30
C MET A 182 -14.32 -3.31 -20.42
N PHE A 183 -13.13 -3.03 -20.96
CA PHE A 183 -12.64 -1.67 -21.22
C PHE A 183 -13.52 -0.93 -22.22
N LEU A 184 -13.88 -1.57 -23.34
CA LEU A 184 -14.71 -0.96 -24.38
C LEU A 184 -16.13 -0.66 -23.89
N SER A 185 -16.72 -1.56 -23.09
CA SER A 185 -17.99 -1.33 -22.39
C SER A 185 -17.91 -0.12 -21.47
N THR A 186 -16.85 -0.03 -20.66
CA THR A 186 -16.58 1.12 -19.77
C THR A 186 -16.36 2.43 -20.52
N LEU A 187 -15.68 2.39 -21.67
CA LEU A 187 -15.39 3.59 -22.47
C LEU A 187 -16.62 4.11 -23.22
N LEU A 188 -17.41 3.21 -23.82
CA LEU A 188 -18.51 3.60 -24.68
C LEU A 188 -19.82 3.82 -23.92
N VAL A 189 -20.22 2.90 -23.05
CA VAL A 189 -21.60 2.88 -22.53
C VAL A 189 -21.92 4.07 -21.61
N PRO A 190 -21.12 4.39 -20.56
CA PRO A 190 -21.35 5.57 -19.73
C PRO A 190 -21.33 6.87 -20.53
N TYR A 191 -20.44 6.97 -21.54
CA TYR A 191 -20.30 8.15 -22.39
C TYR A 191 -21.51 8.35 -23.33
N GLN A 192 -22.03 7.27 -23.93
CA GLN A 192 -23.24 7.35 -24.76
C GLN A 192 -24.49 7.62 -23.90
N THR A 193 -24.61 7.03 -22.71
CA THR A 193 -25.70 7.35 -21.78
C THR A 193 -25.71 8.85 -21.43
N LEU A 194 -24.54 9.44 -21.11
CA LEU A 194 -24.45 10.87 -20.86
C LEU A 194 -24.86 11.71 -22.09
N ARG A 195 -24.44 11.32 -23.31
CA ARG A 195 -24.86 11.97 -24.56
C ARG A 195 -26.37 11.87 -24.83
N LEU A 196 -27.03 10.78 -24.42
CA LEU A 196 -28.48 10.61 -24.54
C LEU A 196 -29.23 11.53 -23.56
N TRP A 197 -28.72 11.67 -22.33
CA TRP A 197 -29.32 12.52 -21.29
C TRP A 197 -29.07 14.02 -21.50
N ALA A 198 -27.94 14.39 -22.10
CA ALA A 198 -27.57 15.78 -22.37
C ALA A 198 -28.38 16.47 -23.50
N ARG A 199 -29.16 15.73 -24.30
CA ARG A 199 -29.92 16.31 -25.43
C ARG A 199 -31.19 17.02 -24.93
N PRO A 200 -31.33 18.35 -25.14
CA PRO A 200 -32.52 19.08 -24.69
C PRO A 200 -33.74 18.67 -25.53
N GLN A 201 -34.77 18.12 -24.88
CA GLN A 201 -36.05 17.84 -25.52
C GLN A 201 -37.21 17.80 -24.51
N ALA A 202 -38.42 18.07 -24.98
CA ALA A 202 -39.64 18.11 -24.18
C ALA A 202 -40.40 16.76 -24.18
N GLY A 203 -41.30 16.59 -23.19
CA GLY A 203 -42.28 15.51 -23.14
C GLY A 203 -41.72 14.09 -22.94
N GLY A 204 -42.53 13.08 -23.28
CA GLY A 204 -42.23 11.65 -23.08
C GLY A 204 -40.96 11.15 -23.75
N ALA A 205 -40.49 11.83 -24.81
CA ALA A 205 -39.22 11.55 -25.46
C ALA A 205 -37.98 11.81 -24.56
N ARG A 206 -38.14 12.55 -23.45
CA ARG A 206 -37.12 12.64 -22.39
C ARG A 206 -37.13 11.39 -21.51
N MET A 207 -38.31 10.96 -21.05
CA MET A 207 -38.48 9.77 -20.21
C MET A 207 -37.95 8.51 -20.88
N LEU A 208 -38.25 8.31 -22.17
CA LEU A 208 -37.76 7.17 -22.95
C LEU A 208 -36.22 7.12 -23.03
N ARG A 209 -35.54 8.28 -23.17
CA ARG A 209 -34.06 8.35 -23.17
C ARG A 209 -33.44 8.18 -21.80
N VAL A 210 -34.13 8.63 -20.74
CA VAL A 210 -33.71 8.31 -19.36
C VAL A 210 -33.77 6.81 -19.15
N ALA A 211 -34.89 6.16 -19.48
CA ALA A 211 -35.06 4.71 -19.41
C ALA A 211 -34.01 3.95 -20.25
N LEU A 212 -33.79 4.33 -21.51
CA LEU A 212 -32.77 3.74 -22.37
C LEU A 212 -31.35 3.88 -21.77
N GLY A 213 -31.01 5.04 -21.23
CA GLY A 213 -29.73 5.25 -20.53
C GLY A 213 -29.58 4.36 -19.29
N CYS A 214 -30.64 4.17 -18.51
CA CYS A 214 -30.65 3.25 -17.38
C CYS A 214 -30.49 1.78 -17.82
N VAL A 215 -31.16 1.35 -18.90
CA VAL A 215 -31.01 0.01 -19.49
C VAL A 215 -29.58 -0.21 -19.98
N LEU A 216 -28.97 0.78 -20.64
CA LEU A 216 -27.57 0.73 -21.06
C LEU A 216 -26.61 0.60 -19.87
N LEU A 217 -26.83 1.35 -18.77
CA LEU A 217 -26.01 1.24 -17.56
C LEU A 217 -26.20 -0.10 -16.83
N ALA A 218 -27.42 -0.65 -16.82
CA ALA A 218 -27.70 -1.99 -16.29
C ALA A 218 -26.96 -3.06 -17.12
N ALA A 219 -27.01 -2.96 -18.45
CA ALA A 219 -26.27 -3.85 -19.35
C ALA A 219 -24.75 -3.72 -19.17
N HIS A 220 -24.21 -2.51 -19.02
CA HIS A 220 -22.79 -2.28 -18.71
C HIS A 220 -22.38 -2.95 -17.39
N THR A 221 -23.21 -2.80 -16.35
CA THR A 221 -22.97 -3.42 -15.03
C THR A 221 -23.06 -4.95 -15.11
N ALA A 222 -24.01 -5.49 -15.88
CA ALA A 222 -24.13 -6.93 -16.13
C ALA A 222 -22.92 -7.49 -16.90
N VAL A 223 -22.41 -6.77 -17.92
CA VAL A 223 -21.19 -7.15 -18.63
C VAL A 223 -20.00 -7.17 -17.68
N LEU A 224 -19.79 -6.12 -16.87
CA LEU A 224 -18.70 -6.11 -15.89
C LEU A 224 -18.89 -7.14 -14.77
N GLY A 225 -20.11 -7.50 -14.40
CA GLY A 225 -20.40 -8.46 -13.33
C GLY A 225 -20.28 -9.92 -13.76
N ILE A 226 -20.81 -10.26 -14.95
CA ILE A 226 -20.98 -11.64 -15.40
C ILE A 226 -19.79 -12.11 -16.24
N LEU A 227 -19.30 -11.31 -17.18
CA LEU A 227 -18.27 -11.73 -18.14
C LEU A 227 -16.97 -12.20 -17.47
N PRO A 228 -16.29 -11.41 -16.59
CA PRO A 228 -15.05 -11.87 -15.96
C PRO A 228 -15.27 -13.07 -15.03
N VAL A 229 -16.41 -13.17 -14.36
CA VAL A 229 -16.76 -14.33 -13.49
C VAL A 229 -16.93 -15.59 -14.35
N HIS A 230 -17.70 -15.51 -15.43
CA HIS A 230 -17.92 -16.61 -16.36
C HIS A 230 -16.61 -17.13 -16.94
N VAL A 231 -15.74 -16.25 -17.46
CA VAL A 231 -14.43 -16.64 -18.01
C VAL A 231 -13.53 -17.25 -16.92
N ALA A 232 -13.48 -16.66 -15.73
CA ALA A 232 -12.61 -17.15 -14.64
C ALA A 232 -13.01 -18.54 -14.12
N VAL A 233 -14.31 -18.87 -14.17
CA VAL A 233 -14.86 -20.16 -13.74
C VAL A 233 -14.81 -21.21 -14.85
N GLU A 234 -15.21 -20.85 -16.08
CA GLU A 234 -15.27 -21.79 -17.21
C GLU A 234 -13.86 -22.25 -17.65
N TYR A 235 -12.94 -21.31 -17.86
CA TYR A 235 -11.58 -21.61 -18.33
C TYR A 235 -10.61 -21.94 -17.18
N GLN A 236 -11.10 -21.92 -15.94
CA GLN A 236 -10.32 -22.21 -14.72
C GLN A 236 -9.00 -21.41 -14.63
N LEU A 237 -9.09 -20.10 -14.87
CA LEU A 237 -7.94 -19.20 -14.84
C LEU A 237 -7.11 -19.33 -13.54
N PRO A 238 -5.77 -19.34 -13.61
CA PRO A 238 -4.91 -19.31 -12.42
C PRO A 238 -5.04 -18.04 -11.57
N PRO A 239 -4.60 -18.06 -10.30
CA PRO A 239 -4.88 -16.98 -9.34
C PRO A 239 -4.40 -15.59 -9.77
N ALA A 240 -3.19 -15.41 -10.31
CA ALA A 240 -2.73 -14.07 -10.70
C ALA A 240 -3.44 -13.56 -11.96
N SER A 241 -3.75 -14.43 -12.93
CA SER A 241 -4.61 -14.09 -14.08
C SER A 241 -6.02 -13.68 -13.66
N ARG A 242 -6.63 -14.37 -12.68
CA ARG A 242 -7.90 -13.95 -12.05
C ARG A 242 -7.78 -12.60 -11.32
N CYS A 243 -6.65 -12.38 -10.63
CA CYS A 243 -6.35 -11.17 -9.90
C CYS A 243 -6.31 -9.92 -10.79
N VAL A 244 -5.67 -10.01 -11.97
CA VAL A 244 -5.67 -8.95 -12.99
C VAL A 244 -7.10 -8.61 -13.43
N LEU A 245 -7.92 -9.62 -13.73
CA LEU A 245 -9.31 -9.39 -14.16
C LEU A 245 -10.16 -8.69 -13.10
N VAL A 246 -10.16 -9.18 -11.85
CA VAL A 246 -11.04 -8.63 -10.80
C VAL A 246 -10.60 -7.24 -10.35
N PHE A 247 -9.29 -6.94 -10.31
CA PHE A 247 -8.84 -5.58 -10.03
C PHE A 247 -9.25 -4.60 -11.13
N GLU A 248 -9.11 -4.98 -12.40
CA GLU A 248 -9.55 -4.14 -13.52
C GLU A 248 -11.07 -3.98 -13.57
N GLN A 249 -11.83 -5.04 -13.27
CA GLN A 249 -13.29 -5.02 -13.13
C GLN A 249 -13.75 -4.01 -12.06
N VAL A 250 -13.22 -4.11 -10.84
CA VAL A 250 -13.55 -3.19 -9.73
C VAL A 250 -13.12 -1.77 -10.07
N ARG A 251 -11.92 -1.59 -10.65
CA ARG A 251 -11.41 -0.29 -11.11
C ARG A 251 -12.34 0.35 -12.15
N PHE A 252 -12.85 -0.43 -13.11
CA PHE A 252 -13.79 0.07 -14.11
C PHE A 252 -15.14 0.45 -13.51
N LEU A 253 -15.70 -0.36 -12.61
CA LEU A 253 -16.94 -0.04 -11.90
C LEU A 253 -16.84 1.26 -11.09
N MET A 254 -15.74 1.44 -10.34
CA MET A 254 -15.49 2.66 -9.57
C MET A 254 -15.35 3.90 -10.48
N LYS A 255 -14.69 3.76 -11.64
CA LYS A 255 -14.51 4.85 -12.60
C LYS A 255 -15.77 5.19 -13.38
N SER A 256 -16.55 4.21 -13.83
CA SER A 256 -17.83 4.48 -14.52
C SER A 256 -18.82 5.16 -13.57
N TYR A 257 -18.91 4.70 -12.32
CA TYR A 257 -19.68 5.38 -11.28
C TYR A 257 -19.22 6.84 -11.07
N SER A 258 -17.92 7.07 -10.84
CA SER A 258 -17.40 8.42 -10.59
C SER A 258 -17.67 9.39 -11.74
N PHE A 259 -17.45 8.94 -12.98
CA PHE A 259 -17.73 9.75 -14.17
C PHE A 259 -19.20 10.16 -14.26
N LEU A 260 -20.13 9.21 -14.12
CA LEU A 260 -21.57 9.49 -14.15
C LEU A 260 -21.95 10.43 -12.99
N ARG A 261 -21.47 10.15 -11.78
CA ARG A 261 -21.83 10.90 -10.58
C ARG A 261 -21.40 12.36 -10.62
N GLU A 262 -20.22 12.67 -11.16
CA GLU A 262 -19.70 14.04 -11.27
C GLU A 262 -20.32 14.81 -12.46
N THR A 263 -20.74 14.12 -13.53
CA THR A 263 -21.24 14.76 -14.77
C THR A 263 -22.77 14.94 -14.79
N VAL A 264 -23.52 13.98 -14.26
CA VAL A 264 -25.00 13.99 -14.28
C VAL A 264 -25.60 15.24 -13.64
N PRO A 265 -25.18 15.70 -12.43
CA PRO A 265 -25.73 16.92 -11.83
C PRO A 265 -25.52 18.17 -12.69
N GLY A 266 -24.38 18.26 -13.39
CA GLY A 266 -24.11 19.34 -14.35
C GLY A 266 -25.08 19.34 -15.52
N THR A 267 -25.35 18.16 -16.10
CA THR A 267 -26.28 18.03 -17.24
C THR A 267 -27.76 18.20 -16.87
N LEU A 268 -28.17 17.81 -15.66
CA LEU A 268 -29.55 17.96 -15.17
C LEU A 268 -29.82 19.37 -14.63
N GLY A 269 -28.82 20.04 -14.06
CA GLY A 269 -28.92 21.39 -13.51
C GLY A 269 -29.01 22.51 -14.56
N THR A 270 -28.56 22.28 -15.80
CA THR A 270 -28.54 23.28 -16.89
C THR A 270 -29.91 23.68 -17.46
N GLY A 271 -31.01 23.50 -16.72
CA GLY A 271 -32.34 24.01 -17.08
C GLY A 271 -32.50 25.54 -17.00
N ARG A 272 -31.42 26.31 -16.73
CA ARG A 272 -31.49 27.74 -16.40
C ARG A 272 -30.42 28.61 -17.11
N GLY A 273 -30.10 28.32 -18.38
CA GLY A 273 -29.54 29.32 -19.31
C GLY A 273 -28.04 29.28 -19.60
N GLU A 274 -27.24 28.46 -18.90
CA GLU A 274 -25.88 28.15 -19.37
C GLU A 274 -25.89 26.94 -20.32
N GLY A 275 -25.07 27.00 -21.38
CA GLY A 275 -25.00 25.94 -22.38
C GLY A 275 -24.56 24.58 -21.79
N VAL A 276 -25.13 23.49 -22.29
CA VAL A 276 -24.85 22.12 -21.82
C VAL A 276 -23.38 21.76 -22.07
N ARG A 277 -22.55 21.87 -21.03
CA ARG A 277 -21.14 21.44 -21.06
C ARG A 277 -21.07 19.91 -20.96
N THR A 278 -21.17 19.24 -22.11
CA THR A 278 -20.85 17.81 -22.19
C THR A 278 -19.34 17.61 -22.14
N PRO A 279 -18.81 16.70 -21.30
CA PRO A 279 -17.38 16.45 -21.22
C PRO A 279 -16.81 15.89 -22.54
N SER A 280 -15.57 16.24 -22.84
CA SER A 280 -14.83 15.71 -23.98
C SER A 280 -14.60 14.20 -23.82
N PHE A 281 -14.78 13.46 -24.91
CA PHE A 281 -14.41 12.04 -24.98
C PHE A 281 -12.92 11.82 -24.63
N SER A 282 -12.05 12.74 -25.05
CA SER A 282 -10.62 12.66 -24.75
C SER A 282 -10.33 12.83 -23.25
N SER A 283 -11.09 13.66 -22.53
CA SER A 283 -10.95 13.81 -21.07
C SER A 283 -11.41 12.55 -20.34
N TYR A 284 -12.48 11.90 -20.82
CA TYR A 284 -12.94 10.63 -20.25
C TYR A 284 -11.96 9.48 -20.51
N LEU A 285 -11.50 9.33 -21.75
CA LEU A 285 -10.48 8.32 -22.11
C LEU A 285 -9.19 8.50 -21.30
N TYR A 286 -8.73 9.75 -21.14
CA TYR A 286 -7.59 10.08 -20.29
C TYR A 286 -7.83 9.70 -18.82
N PHE A 287 -9.01 10.01 -18.26
CA PHE A 287 -9.38 9.61 -16.91
C PHE A 287 -9.37 8.08 -16.72
N LEU A 288 -9.82 7.30 -17.71
CA LEU A 288 -9.82 5.82 -17.59
C LEU A 288 -8.42 5.25 -17.34
N PHE A 289 -7.35 5.85 -17.86
CA PHE A 289 -5.97 5.43 -17.58
C PHE A 289 -5.32 6.16 -16.38
N CYS A 290 -5.79 7.34 -15.98
CA CYS A 290 -5.19 8.08 -14.86
C CYS A 290 -5.16 7.29 -13.54
N PRO A 291 -4.12 7.43 -12.70
CA PRO A 291 -4.02 6.78 -11.38
C PRO A 291 -4.87 7.50 -10.30
N THR A 292 -6.11 7.82 -10.64
CA THR A 292 -7.13 8.37 -9.71
C THR A 292 -8.49 7.79 -10.04
N LEU A 293 -9.37 7.72 -9.05
CA LEU A 293 -10.75 7.22 -9.18
C LEU A 293 -11.79 8.34 -9.16
N ILE A 294 -11.40 9.59 -8.94
CA ILE A 294 -12.30 10.76 -8.95
C ILE A 294 -12.19 11.49 -10.29
N TYR A 295 -13.31 11.58 -11.02
CA TYR A 295 -13.41 12.29 -12.30
C TYR A 295 -13.36 13.81 -12.15
N ARG A 296 -12.54 14.45 -13.00
CA ARG A 296 -12.51 15.90 -13.27
C ARG A 296 -12.26 16.09 -14.76
N GLU A 297 -12.77 17.18 -15.33
CA GLU A 297 -12.56 17.50 -16.76
C GLU A 297 -11.11 17.87 -17.06
N THR A 298 -10.44 18.49 -16.09
CA THR A 298 -9.05 18.94 -16.14
C THR A 298 -8.29 18.44 -14.90
N TYR A 299 -7.03 18.06 -15.12
CA TYR A 299 -6.11 17.61 -14.08
C TYR A 299 -4.80 18.39 -14.20
N PRO A 300 -4.07 18.62 -13.10
CA PRO A 300 -2.72 19.18 -13.15
C PRO A 300 -1.81 18.24 -13.94
N ARG A 301 -1.03 18.79 -14.88
CA ARG A 301 -0.13 18.00 -15.75
C ARG A 301 1.33 18.38 -15.57
N THR A 302 2.23 17.41 -15.68
CA THR A 302 3.68 17.66 -15.72
C THR A 302 4.11 18.20 -17.09
N PRO A 303 5.20 18.98 -17.19
CA PRO A 303 5.65 19.54 -18.46
C PRO A 303 6.16 18.47 -19.43
N ASN A 304 6.95 17.51 -18.95
CA ASN A 304 7.59 16.45 -19.74
C ASN A 304 7.37 15.06 -19.11
N VAL A 305 7.69 14.01 -19.87
CA VAL A 305 7.72 12.60 -19.42
C VAL A 305 9.16 12.14 -19.26
N ARG A 306 9.52 11.66 -18.07
CA ARG A 306 10.86 11.12 -17.77
C ARG A 306 10.88 9.60 -17.95
N TRP A 307 11.14 9.14 -19.18
CA TRP A 307 11.11 7.71 -19.52
C TRP A 307 12.02 6.83 -18.65
N ASN A 308 13.19 7.31 -18.22
CA ASN A 308 14.06 6.58 -17.30
C ASN A 308 13.39 6.31 -15.93
N TYR A 309 12.58 7.26 -15.44
CA TYR A 309 11.80 7.09 -14.20
C TYR A 309 10.64 6.10 -14.43
N VAL A 310 9.98 6.14 -15.58
CA VAL A 310 8.94 5.15 -15.97
C VAL A 310 9.52 3.74 -16.01
N ALA A 311 10.62 3.54 -16.74
CA ALA A 311 11.30 2.24 -16.88
C ALA A 311 11.81 1.70 -15.54
N LYS A 312 12.43 2.56 -14.70
CA LYS A 312 12.87 2.20 -13.36
C LYS A 312 11.71 1.71 -12.49
N ASN A 313 10.58 2.43 -12.47
CA ASN A 313 9.41 2.04 -11.68
C ASN A 313 8.78 0.72 -12.17
N PHE A 314 8.69 0.48 -13.49
CA PHE A 314 8.22 -0.82 -13.99
C PHE A 314 9.18 -1.97 -13.65
N ALA A 315 10.50 -1.76 -13.75
CA ALA A 315 11.48 -2.75 -13.34
C ALA A 315 11.42 -3.05 -11.83
N GLN A 316 11.22 -2.02 -10.99
CA GLN A 316 11.00 -2.17 -9.55
C GLN A 316 9.70 -2.93 -9.25
N ALA A 317 8.58 -2.62 -9.92
CA ALA A 317 7.32 -3.33 -9.76
C ALA A 317 7.45 -4.81 -10.14
N LEU A 318 8.10 -5.13 -11.26
CA LEU A 318 8.39 -6.52 -11.66
C LEU A 318 9.30 -7.24 -10.65
N GLY A 319 10.36 -6.57 -10.17
CA GLY A 319 11.24 -7.10 -9.14
C GLY A 319 10.50 -7.42 -7.84
N CYS A 320 9.53 -6.61 -7.43
CA CYS A 320 8.69 -6.88 -6.27
C CYS A 320 7.69 -8.03 -6.49
N VAL A 321 7.16 -8.21 -7.71
CA VAL A 321 6.35 -9.40 -8.06
C VAL A 321 7.21 -10.67 -7.96
N LEU A 322 8.43 -10.65 -8.49
CA LEU A 322 9.39 -11.77 -8.35
C LEU A 322 9.71 -12.05 -6.87
N TYR A 323 9.96 -11.01 -6.07
CA TYR A 323 10.21 -11.16 -4.63
C TYR A 323 9.00 -11.78 -3.90
N ALA A 324 7.78 -11.33 -4.21
CA ALA A 324 6.56 -11.90 -3.68
C ALA A 324 6.39 -13.39 -4.05
N CYS A 325 6.75 -13.79 -5.28
CA CYS A 325 6.79 -15.20 -5.68
C CYS A 325 7.82 -16.02 -4.89
N PHE A 326 9.03 -15.50 -4.65
CA PHE A 326 10.04 -16.19 -3.83
C PHE A 326 9.61 -16.35 -2.37
N ILE A 327 9.01 -15.31 -1.77
CA ILE A 327 8.47 -15.38 -0.41
C ILE A 327 7.38 -16.45 -0.32
N LEU A 328 6.44 -16.47 -1.27
CA LEU A 328 5.40 -17.50 -1.32
C LEU A 328 6.03 -18.90 -1.47
N GLY A 329 6.91 -19.09 -2.45
CA GLY A 329 7.53 -20.38 -2.76
C GLY A 329 8.42 -20.95 -1.65
N ARG A 330 9.24 -20.13 -1.00
CA ARG A 330 10.21 -20.60 0.01
C ARG A 330 9.71 -20.51 1.45
N LEU A 331 8.85 -19.54 1.79
CA LEU A 331 8.40 -19.34 3.19
C LEU A 331 6.98 -19.85 3.45
N CYS A 332 6.08 -19.78 2.46
CA CYS A 332 4.69 -20.22 2.65
C CYS A 332 4.48 -21.69 2.24
N VAL A 333 4.87 -22.07 1.02
CA VAL A 333 4.63 -23.43 0.48
C VAL A 333 5.05 -24.55 1.44
N PRO A 334 6.30 -24.63 1.96
CA PRO A 334 6.72 -25.77 2.79
C PRO A 334 5.96 -25.84 4.12
N VAL A 335 5.62 -24.70 4.72
CA VAL A 335 4.86 -24.63 5.98
C VAL A 335 3.44 -25.17 5.80
N PHE A 336 2.73 -24.71 4.76
CA PHE A 336 1.33 -25.09 4.55
C PHE A 336 1.16 -26.46 3.88
N ALA A 337 2.07 -26.87 2.99
CA ALA A 337 2.03 -28.19 2.36
C ALA A 337 2.16 -29.30 3.41
N ASN A 338 3.13 -29.19 4.33
CA ASN A 338 3.31 -30.17 5.41
C ASN A 338 2.15 -30.13 6.40
N MET A 339 1.74 -28.95 6.86
CA MET A 339 0.66 -28.82 7.84
C MET A 339 -0.70 -29.32 7.34
N SER A 340 -0.95 -29.30 6.03
CA SER A 340 -2.20 -29.85 5.45
C SER A 340 -2.38 -31.37 5.58
N ARG A 341 -1.34 -32.09 6.05
CA ARG A 341 -1.36 -33.54 6.30
C ARG A 341 -1.63 -33.92 7.76
N GLU A 342 -1.47 -32.97 8.69
CA GLU A 342 -1.63 -33.18 10.13
C GLU A 342 -3.08 -32.93 10.57
N PRO A 343 -3.60 -33.63 11.61
CA PRO A 343 -4.96 -33.42 12.10
C PRO A 343 -5.14 -32.03 12.72
N PHE A 344 -6.36 -31.47 12.62
CA PHE A 344 -6.64 -30.11 13.04
C PHE A 344 -6.48 -29.95 14.55
N SER A 345 -5.42 -29.26 14.96
CA SER A 345 -5.15 -28.94 16.36
C SER A 345 -5.08 -27.43 16.54
N THR A 346 -5.63 -26.92 17.64
CA THR A 346 -5.52 -25.51 18.04
C THR A 346 -4.05 -25.08 18.14
N ARG A 347 -3.16 -25.97 18.60
CA ARG A 347 -1.71 -25.76 18.63
C ARG A 347 -1.14 -25.56 17.22
N ALA A 348 -1.54 -26.40 16.27
CA ALA A 348 -1.07 -26.32 14.88
C ALA A 348 -1.56 -25.02 14.22
N LEU A 349 -2.83 -24.63 14.44
CA LEU A 349 -3.38 -23.38 13.94
C LEU A 349 -2.62 -22.14 14.47
N VAL A 350 -2.37 -22.07 15.79
CA VAL A 350 -1.62 -20.95 16.38
C VAL A 350 -0.19 -20.89 15.83
N LEU A 351 0.52 -22.02 15.75
CA LEU A 351 1.85 -22.07 15.15
C LEU A 351 1.83 -21.62 13.68
N SER A 352 0.81 -22.03 12.91
CA SER A 352 0.63 -21.61 11.51
C SER A 352 0.52 -20.09 11.37
N VAL A 353 -0.33 -19.45 12.19
CA VAL A 353 -0.49 -17.99 12.21
C VAL A 353 0.81 -17.29 12.57
N MET A 354 1.57 -17.80 13.54
CA MET A 354 2.86 -17.23 13.93
C MET A 354 3.90 -17.34 12.80
N HIS A 355 4.02 -18.50 12.15
CA HIS A 355 4.91 -18.68 11.00
C HIS A 355 4.48 -17.84 9.78
N ALA A 356 3.17 -17.66 9.57
CA ALA A 356 2.61 -16.86 8.48
C ALA A 356 2.72 -15.34 8.70
N THR A 357 2.92 -14.89 9.94
CA THR A 357 2.95 -13.46 10.30
C THR A 357 4.08 -12.70 9.59
N LEU A 358 5.30 -13.24 9.59
CA LEU A 358 6.45 -12.58 8.94
C LEU A 358 6.31 -12.55 7.40
N PRO A 359 6.04 -13.67 6.69
CA PRO A 359 5.75 -13.64 5.26
C PRO A 359 4.59 -12.70 4.91
N GLY A 360 3.52 -12.70 5.72
CA GLY A 360 2.34 -11.85 5.52
C GLY A 360 2.66 -10.36 5.55
N ILE A 361 3.44 -9.88 6.53
CA ILE A 361 3.83 -8.46 6.54
C ILE A 361 4.79 -8.10 5.40
N PHE A 362 5.75 -8.97 5.05
CA PHE A 362 6.62 -8.73 3.90
C PHE A 362 5.82 -8.64 2.58
N MET A 363 4.83 -9.51 2.39
CA MET A 363 3.91 -9.45 1.25
C MET A 363 3.10 -8.15 1.24
N LEU A 364 2.55 -7.71 2.38
CA LEU A 364 1.83 -6.44 2.49
C LEU A 364 2.69 -5.24 2.07
N LEU A 365 3.93 -5.17 2.57
CA LEU A 365 4.88 -4.09 2.26
C LEU A 365 5.32 -4.11 0.79
N LEU A 366 5.58 -5.29 0.22
CA LEU A 366 5.93 -5.43 -1.19
C LEU A 366 4.77 -5.07 -2.12
N ILE A 367 3.54 -5.49 -1.82
CA ILE A 367 2.35 -5.13 -2.61
C ILE A 367 2.10 -3.62 -2.55
N PHE A 368 2.26 -3.00 -1.38
CA PHE A 368 2.19 -1.55 -1.23
C PHE A 368 3.21 -0.82 -2.11
N PHE A 369 4.49 -1.20 -2.02
CA PHE A 369 5.55 -0.55 -2.79
C PHE A 369 5.43 -0.82 -4.30
N ALA A 370 5.10 -2.04 -4.70
CA ALA A 370 4.92 -2.41 -6.10
C ALA A 370 3.74 -1.68 -6.75
N PHE A 371 2.58 -1.68 -6.10
CA PHE A 371 1.34 -1.14 -6.68
C PHE A 371 1.18 0.36 -6.40
N LEU A 372 1.09 0.77 -5.13
CA LEU A 372 0.74 2.15 -4.77
C LEU A 372 1.86 3.14 -5.06
N HIS A 373 3.13 2.72 -4.95
CA HIS A 373 4.27 3.54 -5.32
C HIS A 373 4.68 3.31 -6.78
N CYS A 374 5.27 2.16 -7.12
CA CYS A 374 5.93 1.98 -8.42
C CYS A 374 4.93 2.02 -9.60
N TRP A 375 3.89 1.18 -9.59
CA TRP A 375 2.93 1.08 -10.68
C TRP A 375 2.14 2.38 -10.89
N LEU A 376 1.55 2.94 -9.83
CA LEU A 376 0.80 4.20 -9.96
C LEU A 376 1.69 5.38 -10.39
N ASN A 377 2.96 5.46 -9.96
CA ASN A 377 3.89 6.50 -10.44
C ASN A 377 4.35 6.30 -11.88
N ALA A 378 4.55 5.05 -12.33
CA ALA A 378 4.87 4.77 -13.73
C ALA A 378 3.75 5.25 -14.65
N PHE A 379 2.49 4.93 -14.32
CA PHE A 379 1.32 5.44 -15.04
C PHE A 379 1.14 6.97 -14.89
N ALA A 380 1.41 7.54 -13.71
CA ALA A 380 1.34 8.98 -13.50
C ALA A 380 2.33 9.74 -14.39
N GLU A 381 3.59 9.31 -14.44
CA GLU A 381 4.62 9.92 -15.27
C GLU A 381 4.30 9.76 -16.76
N MET A 382 3.93 8.55 -17.20
CA MET A 382 3.60 8.26 -18.60
C MET A 382 2.42 9.12 -19.12
N LEU A 383 1.38 9.32 -18.30
CA LEU A 383 0.20 10.13 -18.66
C LEU A 383 0.42 11.63 -18.47
N ARG A 384 1.55 12.04 -17.87
CA ARG A 384 1.83 13.41 -17.38
C ARG A 384 0.86 13.87 -16.30
N PHE A 385 0.44 13.00 -15.39
CA PHE A 385 -0.40 13.33 -14.23
C PHE A 385 0.44 13.92 -13.08
N GLY A 386 0.00 15.07 -12.56
CA GLY A 386 0.77 15.86 -11.59
C GLY A 386 0.52 15.59 -10.11
N ASP A 387 -0.63 15.04 -9.72
CA ASP A 387 -0.96 14.78 -8.31
C ASP A 387 -0.58 13.34 -7.90
N ARG A 388 0.57 13.17 -7.24
CA ARG A 388 1.12 11.84 -6.91
C ARG A 388 0.96 11.44 -5.45
N MET A 389 0.02 12.06 -4.72
CA MET A 389 -0.37 11.60 -3.39
C MET A 389 -1.35 10.42 -3.51
N PHE A 390 -0.82 9.23 -3.75
CA PHE A 390 -1.59 7.98 -3.74
C PHE A 390 -1.73 7.38 -2.32
N TYR A 391 -0.85 7.80 -1.41
CA TYR A 391 -0.77 7.41 0.00
C TYR A 391 -0.12 8.55 0.80
N ARG A 392 -0.15 8.44 2.13
CA ARG A 392 0.59 9.28 3.08
C ARG A 392 1.45 8.41 4.01
N ASP A 393 1.95 8.98 5.10
CA ASP A 393 2.78 8.36 6.12
C ASP A 393 1.99 7.40 7.03
N TRP A 394 1.30 6.43 6.43
CA TRP A 394 0.42 5.50 7.13
C TRP A 394 1.14 4.70 8.23
N TRP A 395 2.45 4.48 8.09
CA TRP A 395 3.32 3.81 9.06
C TRP A 395 3.44 4.57 10.40
N ASN A 396 3.21 5.88 10.41
CA ASN A 396 3.18 6.73 11.61
C ASN A 396 1.80 6.74 12.31
N SER A 397 0.79 6.04 11.77
CA SER A 397 -0.58 6.11 12.32
C SER A 397 -0.67 5.52 13.73
N THR A 398 -1.30 6.25 14.66
CA THR A 398 -1.63 5.75 16.00
C THR A 398 -3.03 5.13 16.09
N SER A 399 -3.93 5.44 15.14
CA SER A 399 -5.29 4.89 15.06
C SER A 399 -5.53 4.16 13.74
N PHE A 400 -6.41 3.14 13.76
CA PHE A 400 -6.89 2.49 12.54
C PHE A 400 -7.65 3.46 11.62
N SER A 401 -8.37 4.42 12.21
CA SER A 401 -9.00 5.54 11.51
C SER A 401 -7.99 6.33 10.66
N ASN A 402 -6.81 6.67 11.21
CA ASN A 402 -5.77 7.34 10.42
C ASN A 402 -5.13 6.41 9.39
N TYR A 403 -4.87 5.15 9.74
CA TYR A 403 -4.33 4.16 8.81
C TYR A 403 -5.20 4.00 7.55
N TYR A 404 -6.52 3.79 7.69
CA TYR A 404 -7.42 3.63 6.54
C TYR A 404 -7.50 4.90 5.65
N ARG A 405 -7.32 6.09 6.22
CA ARG A 405 -7.29 7.38 5.48
C ARG A 405 -5.98 7.61 4.72
N THR A 406 -4.88 6.99 5.16
CA THR A 406 -3.52 7.30 4.69
C THR A 406 -2.89 6.19 3.85
N TRP A 407 -3.29 4.94 4.04
CA TRP A 407 -2.78 3.76 3.32
C TRP A 407 -3.00 3.85 1.81
N ASN A 408 -4.26 4.01 1.36
CA ASN A 408 -4.63 4.11 -0.04
C ASN A 408 -5.59 5.29 -0.23
N VAL A 409 -5.02 6.48 -0.43
CA VAL A 409 -5.76 7.74 -0.61
C VAL A 409 -6.63 7.68 -1.86
N VAL A 410 -6.25 6.93 -2.90
CA VAL A 410 -7.01 6.82 -4.15
C VAL A 410 -8.37 6.14 -3.94
N VAL A 411 -8.38 5.01 -3.22
CA VAL A 411 -9.62 4.27 -2.89
C VAL A 411 -10.37 4.95 -1.75
N HIS A 412 -9.65 5.45 -0.73
CA HIS A 412 -10.25 6.20 0.37
C HIS A 412 -11.04 7.41 -0.13
N ASP A 413 -10.47 8.23 -1.00
CA ASP A 413 -11.14 9.45 -1.46
C ASP A 413 -12.38 9.14 -2.32
N TRP A 414 -12.38 8.03 -3.05
CA TRP A 414 -13.58 7.55 -3.76
C TRP A 414 -14.67 7.12 -2.77
N LEU A 415 -14.33 6.26 -1.80
CA LEU A 415 -15.27 5.82 -0.74
C LEU A 415 -15.82 7.01 0.06
N TYR A 416 -14.96 7.96 0.41
CA TYR A 416 -15.36 9.16 1.14
C TYR A 416 -16.28 10.07 0.31
N SER A 417 -15.92 10.35 -0.95
CA SER A 417 -16.67 11.28 -1.79
C SER A 417 -18.01 10.73 -2.28
N TYR A 418 -18.11 9.41 -2.46
CA TYR A 418 -19.24 8.79 -3.16
C TYR A 418 -20.05 7.80 -2.33
N VAL A 419 -19.48 7.18 -1.29
CA VAL A 419 -20.22 6.28 -0.39
C VAL A 419 -20.52 6.98 0.93
N TYR A 420 -19.52 7.57 1.59
CA TYR A 420 -19.70 8.24 2.88
C TYR A 420 -20.57 9.50 2.77
N GLN A 421 -20.22 10.44 1.88
CA GLN A 421 -20.98 11.69 1.73
C GLN A 421 -22.43 11.44 1.26
N ASP A 422 -22.65 10.45 0.41
CA ASP A 422 -23.98 10.08 -0.09
C ASP A 422 -24.81 9.38 0.98
N ALA A 423 -24.24 8.40 1.69
CA ALA A 423 -24.91 7.77 2.82
C ALA A 423 -25.25 8.81 3.89
N LEU A 424 -24.34 9.75 4.18
CA LEU A 424 -24.59 10.83 5.13
C LEU A 424 -25.71 11.78 4.65
N TRP A 425 -25.78 12.08 3.35
CA TRP A 425 -26.85 12.89 2.76
C TRP A 425 -28.21 12.17 2.80
N LEU A 426 -28.26 10.90 2.38
CA LEU A 426 -29.46 10.04 2.42
C LEU A 426 -29.97 9.81 3.86
N LEU A 427 -29.07 9.70 4.84
CA LEU A 427 -29.39 9.52 6.27
C LEU A 427 -29.59 10.85 7.03
N GLY A 428 -29.80 11.97 6.33
CA GLY A 428 -30.17 13.26 6.93
C GLY A 428 -29.09 13.88 7.82
N GLY A 429 -27.80 13.62 7.56
CA GLY A 429 -26.64 14.25 8.21
C GLY A 429 -26.37 13.88 9.67
N ARG A 430 -27.32 13.25 10.37
CA ARG A 430 -27.24 12.94 11.80
C ARG A 430 -26.59 11.58 12.08
N ALA A 431 -26.81 10.58 11.23
CA ALA A 431 -26.36 9.19 11.47
C ALA A 431 -24.90 8.92 11.00
N ARG A 432 -23.93 9.68 11.50
CA ARG A 432 -22.50 9.55 11.11
C ARG A 432 -21.92 8.15 11.30
N GLY A 433 -22.30 7.45 12.37
CA GLY A 433 -21.87 6.07 12.64
C GLY A 433 -22.40 5.08 11.61
N ALA A 434 -23.66 5.20 11.20
CA ALA A 434 -24.25 4.35 10.16
C ALA A 434 -23.62 4.62 8.78
N ALA A 435 -23.36 5.89 8.44
CA ALA A 435 -22.64 6.26 7.21
C ALA A 435 -21.17 5.78 7.20
N MET A 436 -20.54 5.63 8.37
CA MET A 436 -19.21 5.02 8.50
C MET A 436 -19.28 3.49 8.36
N LEU A 437 -20.23 2.85 9.02
CA LEU A 437 -20.44 1.40 8.95
C LEU A 437 -20.79 0.93 7.53
N SER A 438 -21.57 1.71 6.76
CA SER A 438 -21.88 1.38 5.37
C SER A 438 -20.64 1.40 4.46
N VAL A 439 -19.70 2.33 4.70
CA VAL A 439 -18.40 2.38 4.00
C VAL A 439 -17.54 1.15 4.34
N PHE A 440 -17.46 0.79 5.62
CA PHE A 440 -16.76 -0.44 6.05
C PHE A 440 -17.39 -1.70 5.44
N LEU A 441 -18.72 -1.79 5.41
CA LEU A 441 -19.44 -2.91 4.81
C LEU A 441 -19.19 -3.02 3.30
N VAL A 442 -19.33 -1.93 2.54
CA VAL A 442 -19.05 -1.92 1.10
C VAL A 442 -17.58 -2.28 0.84
N SER A 443 -16.65 -1.74 1.62
CA SER A 443 -15.23 -2.07 1.50
C SER A 443 -14.96 -3.55 1.78
N ALA A 444 -15.46 -4.09 2.89
CA ALA A 444 -15.22 -5.47 3.30
C ALA A 444 -15.84 -6.48 2.32
N LEU A 445 -17.04 -6.21 1.80
CA LEU A 445 -17.68 -7.03 0.75
C LEU A 445 -16.87 -7.03 -0.55
N VAL A 446 -16.31 -5.90 -0.98
CA VAL A 446 -15.48 -5.82 -2.19
C VAL A 446 -14.14 -6.53 -1.99
N HIS A 447 -13.52 -6.43 -0.81
CA HIS A 447 -12.30 -7.19 -0.52
C HIS A 447 -12.57 -8.71 -0.51
N GLU A 448 -13.63 -9.15 0.16
CA GLU A 448 -14.04 -10.57 0.15
C GLU A 448 -14.37 -11.06 -1.26
N TYR A 449 -15.04 -10.23 -2.09
CA TYR A 449 -15.28 -10.55 -3.49
C TYR A 449 -13.97 -10.75 -4.27
N ILE A 450 -12.96 -9.90 -4.07
CA ILE A 450 -11.64 -10.03 -4.71
C ILE A 450 -10.95 -11.33 -4.26
N PHE A 451 -10.91 -11.64 -2.96
CA PHE A 451 -10.32 -12.88 -2.45
C PHE A 451 -11.05 -14.12 -2.98
N CYS A 452 -12.38 -14.12 -2.93
CA CYS A 452 -13.24 -15.19 -3.44
C CYS A 452 -13.03 -15.42 -4.95
N PHE A 453 -12.95 -14.35 -5.74
CA PHE A 453 -12.68 -14.43 -7.17
C PHE A 453 -11.29 -14.99 -7.46
N VAL A 454 -10.24 -14.47 -6.81
CA VAL A 454 -8.84 -14.91 -7.02
C VAL A 454 -8.66 -16.38 -6.66
N LEU A 455 -9.16 -16.80 -5.50
CA LEU A 455 -9.02 -18.16 -4.97
C LEU A 455 -10.07 -19.14 -5.53
N GLY A 456 -11.11 -18.66 -6.21
CA GLY A 456 -12.17 -19.50 -6.76
C GLY A 456 -13.04 -20.19 -5.70
N PHE A 457 -13.02 -19.72 -4.45
CA PHE A 457 -13.87 -20.23 -3.38
C PHE A 457 -14.25 -19.12 -2.39
N PHE A 458 -15.44 -19.22 -1.81
CA PHE A 458 -15.90 -18.32 -0.76
C PHE A 458 -15.47 -18.82 0.61
N TYR A 459 -14.71 -17.99 1.35
CA TYR A 459 -14.30 -18.27 2.73
C TYR A 459 -14.11 -16.94 3.48
N PRO A 460 -15.14 -16.47 4.24
CA PRO A 460 -15.31 -15.06 4.61
C PRO A 460 -14.40 -14.51 5.73
N VAL A 461 -13.13 -14.93 5.77
CA VAL A 461 -12.15 -14.48 6.74
C VAL A 461 -11.86 -12.98 6.59
N MET A 462 -11.67 -12.50 5.36
CA MET A 462 -11.40 -11.08 5.10
C MET A 462 -12.59 -10.20 5.49
N LEU A 463 -13.82 -10.64 5.15
CA LEU A 463 -15.07 -9.99 5.55
C LEU A 463 -15.18 -9.84 7.09
N VAL A 464 -14.98 -10.94 7.83
CA VAL A 464 -15.06 -10.95 9.30
C VAL A 464 -13.94 -10.13 9.93
N LEU A 465 -12.71 -10.24 9.43
CA LEU A 465 -11.56 -9.48 9.95
C LEU A 465 -11.78 -7.97 9.79
N PHE A 466 -12.28 -7.51 8.64
CA PHE A 466 -12.55 -6.09 8.39
C PHE A 466 -13.77 -5.56 9.16
N LEU A 467 -14.87 -6.31 9.22
CA LEU A 467 -16.08 -5.84 9.90
C LEU A 467 -15.97 -5.91 11.43
N VAL A 468 -15.50 -7.04 11.97
CA VAL A 468 -15.43 -7.24 13.42
C VAL A 468 -14.23 -6.49 13.98
N PHE A 469 -13.00 -6.84 13.56
CA PHE A 469 -11.79 -6.23 14.12
C PHE A 469 -11.58 -4.83 13.56
N GLY A 470 -11.62 -4.64 12.23
CA GLY A 470 -11.45 -3.31 11.62
C GLY A 470 -12.51 -2.31 12.08
N GLY A 471 -13.78 -2.71 12.14
CA GLY A 471 -14.89 -1.91 12.66
C GLY A 471 -14.73 -1.57 14.14
N LEU A 472 -14.55 -2.58 15.01
CA LEU A 472 -14.39 -2.39 16.45
C LEU A 472 -13.17 -1.51 16.77
N LEU A 473 -11.99 -1.84 16.22
CA LEU A 473 -10.76 -1.09 16.46
C LEU A 473 -10.85 0.36 15.96
N ASN A 474 -11.60 0.63 14.88
CA ASN A 474 -11.84 2.00 14.42
C ASN A 474 -12.73 2.82 15.37
N PHE A 475 -13.65 2.19 16.11
CA PHE A 475 -14.44 2.86 17.15
C PHE A 475 -13.69 2.95 18.50
N THR A 476 -12.92 1.92 18.86
CA THR A 476 -12.19 1.85 20.14
C THR A 476 -10.89 2.67 20.14
N MET A 477 -10.07 2.59 19.08
CA MET A 477 -8.81 3.35 18.96
C MET A 477 -9.09 4.74 18.38
N HIS A 478 -9.65 5.62 19.20
CA HIS A 478 -10.04 6.97 18.77
C HIS A 478 -8.84 7.87 18.44
N ASP A 479 -9.01 8.83 17.53
CA ASP A 479 -7.96 9.73 17.03
C ASP A 479 -7.31 10.64 18.10
N GLN A 480 -7.83 10.64 19.33
CA GLN A 480 -7.24 11.35 20.48
C GLN A 480 -6.03 10.61 21.10
N HIS A 481 -5.84 9.34 20.76
CA HIS A 481 -4.72 8.53 21.24
C HIS A 481 -3.47 8.76 20.37
N THR A 482 -2.61 9.69 20.80
CA THR A 482 -1.42 10.14 20.04
C THR A 482 -0.10 9.54 20.53
N GLY A 483 -0.09 8.76 21.62
CA GLY A 483 1.13 8.21 22.21
C GLY A 483 1.80 7.11 21.36
N PRO A 484 3.14 6.97 21.35
CA PRO A 484 3.85 5.97 20.54
C PRO A 484 3.41 4.52 20.76
N ALA A 485 2.96 4.16 21.96
CA ALA A 485 2.42 2.84 22.28
C ALA A 485 1.23 2.44 21.38
N TRP A 486 0.43 3.40 20.92
CA TRP A 486 -0.70 3.16 20.03
C TRP A 486 -0.26 2.82 18.60
N ASN A 487 0.86 3.37 18.13
CA ASN A 487 1.48 2.96 16.88
C ASN A 487 2.04 1.53 16.97
N VAL A 488 2.71 1.16 18.08
CA VAL A 488 3.18 -0.21 18.33
C VAL A 488 2.00 -1.19 18.38
N LEU A 489 0.90 -0.83 19.04
CA LEU A 489 -0.32 -1.65 19.10
C LEU A 489 -0.95 -1.82 17.70
N MET A 490 -1.04 -0.74 16.91
CA MET A 490 -1.54 -0.77 15.53
C MET A 490 -0.70 -1.73 14.67
N TRP A 491 0.64 -1.62 14.73
CA TRP A 491 1.56 -2.52 14.03
C TRP A 491 1.43 -3.98 14.48
N THR A 492 1.31 -4.23 15.78
CA THR A 492 1.11 -5.58 16.34
C THR A 492 -0.17 -6.22 15.81
N MET A 493 -1.27 -5.46 15.80
CA MET A 493 -2.56 -5.92 15.28
C MET A 493 -2.53 -6.10 13.75
N LEU A 494 -1.80 -5.25 13.03
CA LEU A 494 -1.61 -5.37 11.58
C LEU A 494 -0.80 -6.63 11.23
N PHE A 495 0.28 -6.91 11.96
CA PHE A 495 1.10 -8.13 11.79
C PHE A 495 0.25 -9.38 12.03
N LEU A 496 -0.44 -9.45 13.17
CA LEU A 496 -1.30 -10.58 13.52
C LEU A 496 -2.43 -10.77 12.49
N GLY A 497 -3.06 -9.68 12.03
CA GLY A 497 -4.08 -9.71 10.99
C GLY A 497 -3.58 -10.28 9.66
N GLN A 498 -2.36 -9.91 9.22
CA GLN A 498 -1.75 -10.49 8.02
C GLN A 498 -1.40 -11.98 8.22
N GLY A 499 -0.90 -12.36 9.39
CA GLY A 499 -0.62 -13.77 9.72
C GLY A 499 -1.87 -14.65 9.67
N ILE A 500 -2.98 -14.18 10.26
CA ILE A 500 -4.29 -14.86 10.21
C ILE A 500 -4.77 -14.99 8.76
N LEU A 501 -4.71 -13.89 7.99
CA LEU A 501 -5.16 -13.83 6.60
C LEU A 501 -4.41 -14.85 5.71
N VAL A 502 -3.08 -14.80 5.73
CA VAL A 502 -2.23 -15.70 4.94
C VAL A 502 -2.39 -17.15 5.39
N SER A 503 -2.38 -17.41 6.70
CA SER A 503 -2.54 -18.76 7.24
C SER A 503 -3.84 -19.42 6.79
N LEU A 504 -4.97 -18.76 7.04
CA LEU A 504 -6.29 -19.36 6.82
C LEU A 504 -6.60 -19.55 5.33
N TYR A 505 -6.29 -18.58 4.46
CA TYR A 505 -6.50 -18.74 3.02
C TYR A 505 -5.53 -19.74 2.38
N CYS A 506 -4.27 -19.83 2.82
CA CYS A 506 -3.34 -20.86 2.32
C CYS A 506 -3.77 -22.26 2.77
N GLN A 507 -4.13 -22.46 4.04
CA GLN A 507 -4.61 -23.76 4.54
C GLN A 507 -5.83 -24.26 3.75
N GLU A 508 -6.85 -23.41 3.56
CA GLU A 508 -8.07 -23.76 2.81
C GLU A 508 -7.77 -24.07 1.33
N TRP A 509 -6.88 -23.31 0.69
CA TRP A 509 -6.45 -23.56 -0.68
C TRP A 509 -5.72 -24.91 -0.84
N TYR A 510 -4.82 -25.25 0.08
CA TYR A 510 -4.15 -26.56 0.07
C TYR A 510 -5.10 -27.71 0.41
N ALA A 511 -6.01 -27.54 1.37
CA ALA A 511 -7.00 -28.55 1.73
C ALA A 511 -7.90 -28.92 0.53
N ARG A 512 -8.42 -27.93 -0.20
CA ARG A 512 -9.24 -28.15 -1.42
C ARG A 512 -8.47 -28.78 -2.57
N ARG A 513 -7.16 -28.56 -2.67
CA ARG A 513 -6.30 -29.20 -3.69
C ARG A 513 -5.96 -30.64 -3.36
N HIS A 514 -5.71 -30.96 -2.10
CA HIS A 514 -5.49 -32.34 -1.67
C HIS A 514 -6.76 -33.18 -1.77
N CYS A 515 -7.94 -32.60 -1.51
CA CYS A 515 -9.22 -33.30 -1.69
C CYS A 515 -10.26 -32.51 -2.48
N PRO A 516 -10.36 -32.75 -3.81
CA PRO A 516 -11.44 -32.21 -4.62
C PRO A 516 -12.80 -32.80 -4.20
N LEU A 517 -13.73 -31.92 -3.83
CA LEU A 517 -15.08 -32.26 -3.34
C LEU A 517 -15.88 -33.19 -4.27
N THR A 518 -15.52 -33.29 -5.54
CA THR A 518 -16.12 -34.19 -6.53
C THR A 518 -16.06 -35.67 -6.13
N GLN A 519 -15.05 -36.11 -5.36
CA GLN A 519 -14.96 -37.50 -4.88
C GLN A 519 -15.91 -37.81 -3.70
N VAL A 520 -16.30 -36.81 -2.91
CA VAL A 520 -17.15 -37.02 -1.72
C VAL A 520 -18.60 -37.32 -2.12
N ARG A 521 -19.08 -36.72 -3.22
CA ARG A 521 -20.47 -36.87 -3.69
C ARG A 521 -20.87 -38.31 -4.06
N ASN A 522 -19.92 -39.19 -4.33
CA ASN A 522 -20.16 -40.60 -4.65
C ASN A 522 -20.03 -41.54 -3.43
N ARG A 523 -19.67 -41.05 -2.24
CA ARG A 523 -19.61 -41.87 -1.01
C ARG A 523 -20.73 -41.54 -0.01
N ASP A 524 -21.14 -40.28 0.10
CA ASP A 524 -22.06 -39.84 1.15
C ASP A 524 -23.45 -39.49 0.63
N LEU A 525 -24.28 -40.51 0.36
CA LEU A 525 -25.74 -40.35 0.17
C LEU A 525 -26.52 -40.36 1.50
N HIS A 526 -25.84 -40.54 2.64
CA HIS A 526 -26.44 -40.65 3.98
C HIS A 526 -25.77 -39.76 5.04
N SER A 527 -25.49 -38.50 4.72
CA SER A 527 -25.50 -37.39 5.69
C SER A 527 -25.42 -36.04 4.98
N THR A 528 -26.10 -35.03 5.53
CA THR A 528 -26.02 -33.64 5.05
C THR A 528 -24.73 -32.98 5.55
N PRO A 529 -23.77 -32.60 4.69
CA PRO A 529 -22.52 -31.97 5.14
C PRO A 529 -22.59 -30.44 5.06
N HIS A 530 -22.12 -29.76 6.11
CA HIS A 530 -21.68 -28.37 5.98
C HIS A 530 -20.35 -28.32 5.18
N PRO A 531 -20.24 -27.50 4.12
CA PRO A 531 -19.03 -27.44 3.30
C PRO A 531 -17.98 -26.52 3.91
N GLY A 532 -17.16 -27.05 4.82
CA GLY A 532 -15.95 -26.39 5.33
C GLY A 532 -15.56 -26.84 6.74
N GLY A 533 -14.34 -27.39 6.89
CA GLY A 533 -13.75 -27.71 8.21
C GLY A 533 -13.22 -29.13 8.40
N HIS A 534 -13.55 -30.08 7.51
CA HIS A 534 -13.04 -31.45 7.61
C HIS A 534 -11.73 -31.62 6.83
N ILE A 535 -10.66 -31.93 7.56
CA ILE A 535 -9.41 -32.44 6.97
C ILE A 535 -9.70 -33.80 6.34
N CYS A 536 -9.12 -34.02 5.17
CA CYS A 536 -9.41 -35.19 4.36
C CYS A 536 -8.73 -36.44 4.94
N PRO A 537 -9.41 -37.61 4.99
CA PRO A 537 -8.76 -38.87 5.30
C PRO A 537 -7.71 -39.18 4.22
N SER A 538 -6.53 -39.62 4.66
CA SER A 538 -5.33 -39.81 3.84
C SER A 538 -5.53 -40.75 2.65
N GLN A 539 -5.67 -40.20 1.45
CA GLN A 539 -5.56 -40.94 0.17
C GLN A 539 -4.59 -40.21 -0.78
N GLN A 540 -4.02 -40.97 -1.73
CA GLN A 540 -2.81 -40.60 -2.47
C GLN A 540 -2.96 -39.32 -3.31
N PRO A 541 -1.88 -38.53 -3.49
CA PRO A 541 -1.92 -37.30 -4.26
C PRO A 541 -2.23 -37.56 -5.74
N ALA A 542 -2.98 -36.64 -6.36
CA ALA A 542 -3.21 -36.63 -7.80
C ALA A 542 -1.87 -36.61 -8.58
N PRO A 543 -1.79 -37.23 -9.79
CA PRO A 543 -0.52 -37.48 -10.47
C PRO A 543 0.32 -36.23 -10.76
N TYR A 544 -0.29 -35.05 -10.91
CA TYR A 544 0.45 -33.79 -11.08
C TYR A 544 1.14 -33.30 -9.80
N MET A 545 0.57 -33.60 -8.62
CA MET A 545 1.21 -33.35 -7.33
C MET A 545 2.31 -34.39 -7.02
N ALA A 546 2.42 -35.48 -7.79
CA ALA A 546 3.54 -36.41 -7.64
C ALA A 546 4.86 -35.77 -8.07
N GLN A 547 4.89 -34.98 -9.16
CA GLN A 547 6.11 -34.27 -9.59
C GLN A 547 6.59 -33.20 -8.60
N LEU A 548 5.67 -32.40 -8.04
CA LEU A 548 6.02 -31.39 -7.03
C LEU A 548 6.34 -31.99 -5.65
N ASN A 549 5.78 -33.14 -5.28
CA ASN A 549 6.11 -33.80 -4.00
C ASN A 549 7.29 -34.76 -4.07
N SER A 550 7.62 -35.35 -5.23
CA SER A 550 8.79 -36.24 -5.34
C SER A 550 10.10 -35.47 -5.14
N HIS A 551 10.15 -34.20 -5.53
CA HIS A 551 11.26 -33.30 -5.23
C HIS A 551 11.21 -32.80 -3.77
N SER A 552 10.05 -32.37 -3.24
CA SER A 552 9.99 -31.84 -1.86
C SER A 552 10.25 -32.86 -0.75
N GLN A 553 10.09 -34.17 -1.02
CA GLN A 553 10.46 -35.22 -0.06
C GLN A 553 11.99 -35.38 0.12
N GLY A 554 12.82 -34.92 -0.83
CA GLY A 554 14.27 -34.82 -0.64
C GLY A 554 14.63 -33.77 0.41
N LEU A 555 14.06 -32.56 0.30
CA LEU A 555 14.32 -31.43 1.20
C LEU A 555 13.87 -31.67 2.66
N GLY A 556 12.84 -32.49 2.88
CA GLY A 556 12.31 -32.76 4.22
C GLY A 556 13.22 -33.61 5.12
N ALA A 557 14.08 -34.45 4.53
CA ALA A 557 14.89 -35.40 5.29
C ALA A 557 16.17 -34.79 5.92
N GLY A 558 16.72 -33.71 5.33
CA GLY A 558 17.98 -33.11 5.79
C GLY A 558 17.87 -32.25 7.05
N LEU A 559 16.72 -31.62 7.29
CA LEU A 559 16.53 -30.65 8.39
C LEU A 559 16.04 -31.27 9.71
N GLY A 560 15.73 -32.57 9.74
CA GLY A 560 15.23 -33.27 10.93
C GLY A 560 16.30 -33.83 11.88
N VAL A 561 17.58 -33.82 11.50
CA VAL A 561 18.65 -34.59 12.19
C VAL A 561 19.68 -33.71 12.92
N MET A 562 19.74 -32.40 12.66
CA MET A 562 20.68 -31.46 13.29
C MET A 562 20.03 -30.55 14.35
N GLY A 563 19.07 -31.07 15.12
CA GLY A 563 18.35 -30.33 16.18
C GLY A 563 18.53 -30.86 17.61
N THR A 564 19.29 -31.94 17.81
CA THR A 564 19.45 -32.61 19.12
C THR A 564 20.84 -33.23 19.31
N GLN A 565 21.88 -32.38 19.36
CA GLN A 565 23.09 -32.63 20.16
C GLN A 565 23.92 -31.33 20.31
N VAL A 566 24.41 -31.13 21.54
CA VAL A 566 25.07 -29.94 22.14
C VAL A 566 24.11 -28.96 22.81
#